data_AF-A0A7X4A6L1-F1
#
_entry.id   AF-A0A7X4A6L1-F1
#
_cell.length_a   1.000
_cell.length_b   1.000
_cell.length_c   1.000
_cell.angle_alpha   90.00
_cell.angle_beta   90.00
_cell.angle_gamma   90.00
#
_symmetry.space_group_name_H-M   'P 1'
#
loop_
_entity.id
_entity.type
_entity.pdbx_description
1 polymer ?
#
loop_
_entity_poly.entity_id
_entity_poly.type
_entity_poly.pdbx_seq_one_letter_code
_entity_poly.pdbx_strand_id
1 'polypeptide(L)'
;MTGKPESAAPANAAPDSGPETAPAPAVAGRVQQSVAALIILAVACWVAIVSFDVEDPQPYLFPQLLSGFMVALSLMALQRALRGKNRTGAGIGGGQFLNIAAGLAVMLVYVFALADWLGFYSAAFLAMLTLYSLYDPQPHGSVRTWAVRLAVTVGFVAVIYAVFALGLKVQTPEGILF
;
A
#
# COMPACT_ATOMS: atom_id res chain seq x y z
N MET A 1 42.05 -29.28 -65.18
CA MET A 1 40.70 -29.86 -65.35
C MET A 1 40.56 -31.02 -64.39
N THR A 2 39.73 -30.89 -63.36
CA THR A 2 38.85 -31.92 -62.74
C THR A 2 38.32 -31.34 -61.43
N GLY A 3 37.05 -30.97 -61.41
CA GLY A 3 36.34 -30.51 -60.23
C GLY A 3 35.80 -31.65 -59.36
N LYS A 4 35.54 -31.34 -58.09
CA LYS A 4 34.61 -32.01 -57.17
C LYS A 4 34.47 -31.17 -55.87
N PRO A 5 33.42 -31.32 -55.05
CA PRO A 5 32.15 -30.59 -55.16
C PRO A 5 31.88 -29.68 -53.93
N GLU A 6 30.91 -28.78 -54.07
CA GLU A 6 30.22 -28.08 -52.98
C GLU A 6 29.73 -29.08 -51.90
N SER A 7 29.94 -28.74 -50.63
CA SER A 7 29.18 -29.32 -49.53
C SER A 7 29.04 -28.32 -48.37
N ALA A 8 27.79 -27.91 -48.19
CA ALA A 8 27.12 -27.52 -46.95
C ALA A 8 27.71 -26.39 -46.09
N ALA A 9 27.01 -25.24 -46.14
CA ALA A 9 27.01 -24.22 -45.11
C ALA A 9 26.77 -24.83 -43.70
N PRO A 10 27.47 -24.41 -42.65
CA PRO A 10 27.00 -24.64 -41.30
C PRO A 10 25.73 -23.80 -41.10
N ALA A 11 24.66 -24.52 -40.78
CA ALA A 11 23.37 -24.00 -40.39
C ALA A 11 23.52 -22.91 -39.31
N ASN A 12 22.78 -21.85 -39.53
CA ASN A 12 22.48 -20.76 -38.62
C ASN A 12 22.28 -21.29 -37.18
N ALA A 13 23.28 -21.11 -36.32
CA ALA A 13 23.13 -21.37 -34.89
C ALA A 13 22.18 -20.30 -34.34
N ALA A 14 20.96 -20.71 -34.01
CA ALA A 14 20.01 -19.88 -33.29
C ALA A 14 20.68 -19.33 -32.02
N PRO A 15 20.49 -18.04 -31.67
CA PRO A 15 20.98 -17.54 -30.41
C PRO A 15 20.24 -18.29 -29.29
N ASP A 16 21.04 -18.86 -28.40
CA ASP A 16 20.63 -19.59 -27.22
C ASP A 16 19.72 -18.69 -26.36
N SER A 17 18.41 -18.79 -26.57
CA SER A 17 17.40 -18.12 -25.75
C SER A 17 17.23 -18.92 -24.46
N GLY A 18 18.26 -18.90 -23.61
CA GLY A 18 18.12 -19.31 -22.22
C GLY A 18 16.99 -18.49 -21.57
N PRO A 19 16.33 -19.01 -20.52
CA PRO A 19 15.29 -18.26 -19.83
C PRO A 19 15.90 -16.94 -19.36
N GLU A 20 15.40 -15.82 -19.88
CA GLU A 20 15.77 -14.48 -19.45
C GLU A 20 15.45 -14.39 -17.96
N THR A 21 16.46 -14.65 -17.13
CA THR A 21 16.33 -14.61 -15.68
C THR A 21 16.04 -13.16 -15.33
N ALA A 22 14.76 -12.86 -15.05
CA ALA A 22 14.36 -11.55 -14.57
C ALA A 22 15.35 -11.10 -13.49
N PRO A 23 15.90 -9.86 -13.58
CA PRO A 23 16.93 -9.42 -12.66
C PRO A 23 16.42 -9.54 -11.22
N ALA A 24 17.23 -10.14 -10.35
CA ALA A 24 16.88 -10.31 -8.94
C ALA A 24 16.49 -8.94 -8.34
N PRO A 25 15.40 -8.86 -7.56
CA PRO A 25 14.93 -7.58 -7.03
C PRO A 25 16.05 -6.91 -6.24
N ALA A 26 16.39 -5.68 -6.62
CA ALA A 26 17.45 -4.91 -5.97
C ALA A 26 17.14 -4.81 -4.48
N VAL A 27 18.07 -5.24 -3.62
CA VAL A 27 17.88 -5.16 -2.16
C VAL A 27 17.84 -3.68 -1.75
N ALA A 28 16.85 -3.31 -0.95
CA ALA A 28 16.70 -1.94 -0.50
C ALA A 28 17.98 -1.43 0.18
N GLY A 29 18.47 -0.26 -0.24
CA GLY A 29 19.67 0.34 0.34
C GLY A 29 19.44 0.75 1.80
N ARG A 30 20.49 0.73 2.62
CA ARG A 30 20.45 1.12 4.05
C ARG A 30 19.83 2.50 4.26
N VAL A 31 20.14 3.44 3.35
CA VAL A 31 19.59 4.81 3.37
C VAL A 31 18.09 4.79 3.13
N GLN A 32 17.61 4.10 2.09
CA GLN A 32 16.17 3.99 1.79
C GLN A 32 15.39 3.41 2.98
N GLN A 33 15.92 2.36 3.62
CA GLN A 33 15.29 1.76 4.79
C GLN A 33 15.30 2.67 6.02
N SER A 34 16.41 3.37 6.25
CA SER A 34 16.55 4.27 7.40
C SER A 34 15.66 5.50 7.24
N VAL A 35 15.59 6.07 6.03
CA VAL A 35 14.68 7.18 5.70
C VAL A 35 13.22 6.73 5.85
N ALA A 36 12.84 5.57 5.31
CA ALA A 36 11.49 5.05 5.49
C ALA A 36 11.14 4.82 6.96
N ALA A 37 12.05 4.22 7.75
CA ALA A 37 11.82 4.00 9.17
C ALA A 37 11.72 5.31 9.97
N LEU A 38 12.50 6.33 9.62
CA LEU A 38 12.40 7.67 10.22
C LEU A 38 11.06 8.34 9.92
N ILE A 39 10.58 8.26 8.67
CA ILE A 39 9.27 8.80 8.28
C ILE A 39 8.16 8.10 9.07
N ILE A 40 8.20 6.76 9.16
CA ILE A 40 7.21 5.98 9.92
C ILE A 40 7.25 6.36 11.41
N LEU A 41 8.44 6.53 11.99
CA LEU A 41 8.58 6.97 13.38
C LEU A 41 8.01 8.39 13.58
N ALA A 42 8.29 9.32 12.67
CA ALA A 42 7.75 10.68 12.74
C ALA A 42 6.22 10.68 12.69
N VAL A 43 5.63 9.90 11.78
CA VAL A 43 4.17 9.72 11.69
C VAL A 43 3.61 9.07 12.97
N ALA A 44 4.27 8.02 13.49
CA ALA A 44 3.84 7.36 14.72
C ALA A 44 3.86 8.31 15.93
N CYS A 45 4.92 9.12 16.06
CA CYS A 45 5.00 10.14 17.10
C CYS A 45 3.93 11.21 16.94
N TRP A 46 3.66 11.66 15.71
CA TRP A 46 2.59 12.61 15.42
C TRP A 46 1.23 12.06 15.84
N VAL A 47 0.91 10.83 15.44
CA VAL A 47 -0.33 10.15 15.81
C VAL A 47 -0.42 9.99 17.34
N ALA A 48 0.67 9.66 18.02
CA ALA A 48 0.71 9.58 19.48
C ALA A 48 0.38 10.94 20.11
N ILE A 49 1.05 12.02 19.69
CA ILE A 49 0.79 13.38 20.20
C ILE A 49 -0.70 13.71 20.06
N VAL A 50 -1.27 13.54 18.85
CA VAL A 50 -2.69 13.84 18.59
C VAL A 50 -3.64 12.92 19.38
N SER A 51 -3.28 11.67 19.62
CA SER A 51 -4.14 10.72 20.33
C SER A 51 -4.19 10.95 21.85
N PHE A 52 -3.13 11.53 22.43
CA PHE A 52 -3.02 11.80 23.87
C PHE A 52 -3.43 13.23 24.24
N ASP A 53 -3.45 14.16 23.29
CA ASP A 53 -3.82 15.57 23.49
C ASP A 53 -5.34 15.77 23.29
N VAL A 54 -6.15 15.29 24.24
CA VAL A 54 -7.63 15.31 24.17
C VAL A 54 -8.28 15.60 25.52
N GLU A 55 -9.39 16.34 25.53
CA GLU A 55 -10.18 16.61 26.74
C GLU A 55 -10.91 15.36 27.31
N ASP A 56 -11.45 14.49 26.44
CA ASP A 56 -12.10 13.24 26.85
C ASP A 56 -11.31 12.02 26.31
N PRO A 57 -10.68 11.21 27.18
CA PRO A 57 -9.89 10.08 26.75
C PRO A 57 -10.72 8.87 26.29
N GLN A 58 -12.02 8.77 26.62
CA GLN A 58 -12.82 7.58 26.34
C GLN A 58 -12.90 7.22 24.85
N PRO A 59 -13.22 8.15 23.93
CA PRO A 59 -13.24 7.85 22.49
C PRO A 59 -11.85 7.55 21.90
N TYR A 60 -10.77 7.95 22.59
CA TYR A 60 -9.40 7.89 22.10
C TYR A 60 -8.59 6.71 22.64
N LEU A 61 -9.16 5.83 23.46
CA LEU A 61 -8.44 4.66 24.00
C LEU A 61 -7.85 3.77 22.90
N PHE A 62 -8.58 3.55 21.81
CA PHE A 62 -8.07 2.76 20.68
C PHE A 62 -6.90 3.47 19.95
N PRO A 63 -7.04 4.74 19.51
CA PRO A 63 -5.93 5.52 18.99
C PRO A 63 -4.69 5.57 19.92
N GLN A 64 -4.90 5.75 21.23
CA GLN A 64 -3.82 5.81 22.22
C GLN A 64 -3.06 4.48 22.31
N LEU A 65 -3.77 3.36 22.43
CA LEU A 65 -3.14 2.03 22.44
C LEU A 65 -2.40 1.76 21.12
N LEU A 66 -3.06 2.00 19.97
CA LEU A 66 -2.48 1.78 18.66
C LEU A 66 -1.23 2.62 18.43
N SER A 67 -1.26 3.90 18.79
CA SER A 67 -0.12 4.80 18.64
C SER A 67 1.10 4.36 19.49
N GLY A 68 0.86 3.85 20.70
CA GLY A 68 1.92 3.25 21.53
C GLY A 68 2.60 2.07 20.84
N PHE A 69 1.82 1.16 20.24
CA PHE A 69 2.37 0.06 19.44
C PHE A 69 3.10 0.56 18.19
N MET A 70 2.56 1.56 17.48
CA MET A 70 3.21 2.14 16.30
C MET A 70 4.57 2.76 16.64
N VAL A 71 4.67 3.51 17.74
CA VAL A 71 5.95 4.10 18.21
C VAL A 71 6.93 3.00 18.58
N ALA A 72 6.50 2.00 19.35
CA ALA A 72 7.37 0.88 19.74
C ALA A 72 7.90 0.10 18.52
N LEU A 73 7.03 -0.25 17.59
CA LEU A 73 7.40 -1.00 16.38
C LEU A 73 8.27 -0.17 15.43
N SER A 74 7.99 1.11 15.27
CA SER A 74 8.77 2.01 14.41
C SER A 74 10.16 2.29 14.97
N LEU A 75 10.31 2.44 16.29
CA LEU A 75 11.62 2.50 16.97
C LEU A 75 12.41 1.21 16.74
N MET A 76 11.76 0.05 16.89
CA MET A 76 12.40 -1.24 16.63
C MET A 76 12.83 -1.37 15.15
N ALA A 77 12.00 -0.90 14.22
CA ALA A 77 12.31 -0.89 12.79
C ALA A 77 13.51 0.03 12.48
N LEU A 78 13.54 1.24 13.05
CA LEU A 78 14.64 2.19 12.90
C LEU A 78 15.94 1.63 13.49
N GLN A 79 15.91 1.07 14.70
CA GLN A 79 17.08 0.45 15.32
C GLN A 79 17.66 -0.67 14.46
N ARG A 80 16.81 -1.50 13.85
CA ARG A 80 17.25 -2.56 12.94
C ARG A 80 17.81 -2.02 11.62
N ALA A 81 17.20 -0.95 11.06
CA ALA A 81 17.68 -0.29 9.84
C ALA A 81 19.06 0.37 10.05
N LEU A 82 19.24 1.07 11.18
CA LEU A 82 20.51 1.69 11.55
C LEU A 82 21.62 0.66 11.77
N ARG A 83 21.31 -0.49 12.39
CA ARG A 83 22.26 -1.59 12.61
C ARG A 83 22.55 -2.41 11.34
N GLY A 84 21.89 -2.13 10.22
CA GLY A 84 22.07 -2.88 8.97
C GLY A 84 21.59 -4.33 9.05
N LYS A 85 20.77 -4.68 10.05
CA LYS A 85 20.29 -6.05 10.30
C LYS A 85 19.11 -6.43 9.37
N ASN A 86 18.53 -5.45 8.68
CA ASN A 86 17.37 -5.62 7.78
C ASN A 86 17.77 -5.67 6.30
N ARG A 87 18.74 -6.49 5.90
CA ARG A 87 19.01 -6.74 4.46
C ARG A 87 17.95 -7.62 3.78
N THR A 88 16.70 -7.52 4.23
CA THR A 88 15.58 -8.35 3.79
C THR A 88 14.49 -7.42 3.27
N GLY A 89 14.38 -7.30 1.95
CA GLY A 89 13.34 -6.52 1.30
C GLY A 89 13.78 -6.03 -0.08
N ALA A 90 12.90 -6.16 -1.07
CA ALA A 90 13.06 -5.49 -2.35
C ALA A 90 12.99 -3.97 -2.14
N GLY A 91 13.96 -3.25 -2.69
CA GLY A 91 13.91 -1.80 -2.81
C GLY A 91 12.75 -1.39 -3.70
N ILE A 92 12.14 -0.26 -3.37
CA ILE A 92 11.09 0.35 -4.19
C ILE A 92 11.79 1.23 -5.22
N GLY A 93 11.63 0.91 -6.51
CA GLY A 93 12.08 1.77 -7.62
C GLY A 93 11.16 2.97 -7.83
N GLY A 94 11.61 3.96 -8.62
CA GLY A 94 10.87 5.21 -8.85
C GLY A 94 9.45 5.01 -9.41
N GLY A 95 9.27 4.09 -10.36
CA GLY A 95 7.95 3.78 -10.92
C GLY A 95 7.00 3.16 -9.89
N GLN A 96 7.49 2.23 -9.06
CA GLN A 96 6.69 1.65 -7.99
C GLN A 96 6.36 2.69 -6.90
N PHE A 97 7.29 3.58 -6.59
CA PHE A 97 7.05 4.69 -5.66
C PHE A 97 5.94 5.62 -6.17
N LEU A 98 5.96 6.00 -7.45
CA LEU A 98 4.90 6.81 -8.07
C LEU A 98 3.55 6.10 -8.04
N ASN A 99 3.52 4.79 -8.28
CA ASN A 99 2.29 4.01 -8.18
C ASN A 99 1.73 4.05 -6.76
N ILE A 100 2.56 3.89 -5.72
CA ILE A 100 2.12 3.99 -4.32
C ILE A 100 1.66 5.42 -3.99
N ALA A 101 2.40 6.44 -4.45
CA ALA A 101 2.08 7.83 -4.23
C ALA A 101 0.73 8.23 -4.84
N ALA A 102 0.36 7.67 -6.00
CA ALA A 102 -0.94 7.89 -6.61
C ALA A 102 -2.09 7.40 -5.71
N GLY A 103 -1.98 6.20 -5.14
CA GLY A 103 -2.96 5.68 -4.19
C GLY A 103 -3.01 6.47 -2.90
N LEU A 104 -1.86 6.91 -2.40
CA LEU A 104 -1.80 7.80 -1.24
C LEU A 104 -2.51 9.13 -1.53
N ALA A 105 -2.30 9.72 -2.70
CA ALA A 105 -2.99 10.95 -3.09
C ALA A 105 -4.51 10.76 -3.15
N VAL A 106 -4.98 9.64 -3.71
CA VAL A 106 -6.40 9.27 -3.70
C VAL A 106 -6.92 9.21 -2.26
N MET A 107 -6.24 8.51 -1.36
CA MET A 107 -6.63 8.41 0.05
C MET A 107 -6.68 9.77 0.75
N LEU A 108 -5.70 10.65 0.51
CA LEU A 108 -5.65 11.98 1.12
C LEU A 108 -6.83 12.85 0.65
N VAL A 109 -7.17 12.82 -0.64
CA VAL A 109 -8.35 13.53 -1.17
C VAL A 109 -9.62 13.01 -0.51
N TYR A 110 -9.76 11.70 -0.33
CA TYR A 110 -10.92 11.13 0.33
C TYR A 110 -11.03 11.56 1.80
N VAL A 111 -9.94 11.48 2.56
CA VAL A 111 -9.93 11.79 3.99
C VAL A 111 -10.12 13.29 4.26
N PHE A 112 -9.45 14.16 3.51
CA PHE A 112 -9.46 15.60 3.82
C PHE A 112 -10.55 16.40 3.12
N ALA A 113 -11.18 15.87 2.07
CA ALA A 113 -12.23 16.58 1.35
C ALA A 113 -13.56 15.82 1.36
N LEU A 114 -13.56 14.53 1.02
CA LEU A 114 -14.81 13.80 0.84
C LEU A 114 -15.40 13.28 2.15
N ALA A 115 -14.59 13.02 3.19
CA ALA A 115 -15.10 12.56 4.49
C ALA A 115 -16.04 13.60 5.12
N ASP A 116 -15.67 14.88 5.11
CA ASP A 116 -16.51 15.95 5.66
C ASP A 116 -17.74 16.24 4.79
N TRP A 117 -17.61 16.12 3.46
CA TRP A 117 -18.71 16.44 2.55
C TRP A 117 -19.72 15.30 2.40
N LEU A 118 -19.22 14.07 2.25
CA LEU A 118 -20.00 12.89 1.93
C LEU A 118 -20.34 12.05 3.17
N GLY A 119 -19.53 12.16 4.21
CA GLY A 119 -19.63 11.35 5.42
C GLY A 119 -18.61 10.22 5.42
N PHE A 120 -18.18 9.79 6.61
CA PHE A 120 -17.05 8.88 6.77
C PHE A 120 -17.23 7.54 6.04
N TYR A 121 -18.39 6.91 6.19
CA TYR A 121 -18.63 5.58 5.60
C TYR A 121 -18.80 5.64 4.08
N SER A 122 -19.47 6.69 3.58
CA SER A 122 -19.64 6.95 2.15
C SER A 122 -18.29 7.26 1.48
N ALA A 123 -17.46 8.10 2.10
CA ALA A 123 -16.12 8.39 1.62
C ALA A 123 -15.21 7.14 1.66
N ALA A 124 -15.28 6.33 2.73
CA ALA A 124 -14.53 5.08 2.84
C ALA A 124 -14.93 4.05 1.77
N PHE A 125 -16.23 3.96 1.45
CA PHE A 125 -16.73 3.11 0.36
C PHE A 125 -16.12 3.51 -0.97
N LEU A 126 -16.19 4.79 -1.33
CA LEU A 126 -15.64 5.29 -2.59
C LEU A 126 -14.11 5.17 -2.65
N ALA A 127 -13.42 5.44 -1.54
CA ALA A 127 -11.98 5.27 -1.42
C ALA A 127 -11.58 3.82 -1.70
N MET A 128 -12.20 2.87 -1.00
CA MET A 128 -11.89 1.45 -1.16
C MET A 128 -12.26 0.93 -2.56
N LEU A 129 -13.41 1.33 -3.11
CA LEU A 129 -13.80 0.94 -4.46
C LEU A 129 -12.84 1.49 -5.53
N THR A 130 -12.40 2.74 -5.36
CA THR A 130 -11.45 3.40 -6.27
C THR A 130 -10.08 2.73 -6.18
N LEU A 131 -9.57 2.53 -4.96
CA LEU A 131 -8.28 1.92 -4.73
C LEU A 131 -8.25 0.49 -5.26
N TYR A 132 -9.28 -0.30 -4.94
CA TYR A 132 -9.38 -1.67 -5.43
C TYR A 132 -9.49 -1.69 -6.95
N SER A 133 -10.22 -0.75 -7.55
CA SER A 133 -10.30 -0.65 -9.01
C SER A 133 -9.00 -0.22 -9.66
N LEU A 134 -8.22 0.65 -9.03
CA LEU A 134 -6.98 1.19 -9.58
C LEU A 134 -5.82 0.19 -9.54
N TYR A 135 -5.76 -0.65 -8.50
CA TYR A 135 -4.67 -1.61 -8.31
C TYR A 135 -5.02 -3.05 -8.70
N ASP A 136 -6.29 -3.38 -8.92
CA ASP A 136 -6.69 -4.70 -9.39
C ASP A 136 -6.36 -4.85 -10.89
N PRO A 137 -5.49 -5.81 -11.29
CA PRO A 137 -5.10 -6.01 -12.68
C PRO A 137 -6.20 -6.61 -13.55
N GLN A 138 -7.34 -7.01 -12.97
CA GLN A 138 -8.46 -7.56 -13.72
C GLN A 138 -9.13 -6.51 -14.61
N PRO A 139 -9.63 -6.92 -15.79
CA PRO A 139 -10.25 -6.01 -16.75
C PRO A 139 -11.53 -5.36 -16.19
N HIS A 140 -11.69 -4.07 -16.46
CA HIS A 140 -12.86 -3.28 -16.04
C HIS A 140 -14.17 -3.62 -16.79
N GLY A 141 -14.11 -4.40 -17.87
CA GLY A 141 -15.29 -4.76 -18.67
C GLY A 141 -16.10 -5.94 -18.13
N SER A 142 -15.62 -6.64 -17.10
CA SER A 142 -16.26 -7.85 -16.59
C SER A 142 -17.20 -7.54 -15.42
N VAL A 143 -18.48 -7.91 -15.56
CA VAL A 143 -19.50 -7.78 -14.50
C VAL A 143 -19.08 -8.56 -13.25
N ARG A 144 -18.45 -9.72 -13.42
CA ARG A 144 -17.96 -10.54 -12.30
C ARG A 144 -16.89 -9.80 -11.49
N THR A 145 -15.99 -9.11 -12.16
CA THR A 145 -14.93 -8.33 -11.50
C THR A 145 -15.54 -7.21 -10.67
N TRP A 146 -16.53 -6.49 -11.20
CA TRP A 146 -17.26 -5.46 -10.46
C TRP A 146 -18.04 -6.02 -9.27
N ALA A 147 -18.67 -7.20 -9.41
CA ALA A 147 -19.36 -7.85 -8.30
C ALA A 147 -18.41 -8.17 -7.13
N VAL A 148 -17.20 -8.67 -7.43
CA VAL A 148 -16.18 -8.92 -6.40
C VAL A 148 -15.69 -7.61 -5.79
N ARG A 149 -15.45 -6.57 -6.60
CA ARG A 149 -15.04 -5.24 -6.11
C ARG A 149 -16.05 -4.65 -5.14
N LEU A 150 -17.33 -4.69 -5.48
CA LEU A 150 -18.40 -4.23 -4.62
C LEU A 150 -18.52 -5.09 -3.36
N ALA A 151 -18.46 -6.42 -3.49
CA ALA A 151 -18.56 -7.32 -2.33
C ALA A 151 -17.43 -7.07 -1.31
N VAL A 152 -16.19 -6.94 -1.77
CA VAL A 152 -15.05 -6.62 -0.91
C VAL A 152 -15.20 -5.25 -0.28
N THR A 153 -15.64 -4.24 -1.04
CA THR A 153 -15.84 -2.87 -0.54
C THR A 153 -16.93 -2.82 0.53
N VAL A 154 -18.09 -3.46 0.30
CA VAL A 154 -19.17 -3.56 1.29
C VAL A 154 -18.70 -4.31 2.53
N GLY A 155 -17.97 -5.41 2.37
CA GLY A 155 -17.40 -6.16 3.49
C GLY A 155 -16.44 -5.31 4.33
N PHE A 156 -15.58 -4.54 3.67
CA PHE A 156 -14.68 -3.60 4.35
C PHE A 156 -15.45 -2.55 5.16
N VAL A 157 -16.44 -1.88 4.55
CA VAL A 157 -17.28 -0.88 5.22
C VAL A 157 -18.06 -1.49 6.39
N ALA A 158 -18.58 -2.70 6.22
CA ALA A 158 -19.29 -3.42 7.29
C ALA A 158 -18.39 -3.71 8.50
N VAL A 159 -17.14 -4.12 8.25
CA VAL A 159 -16.16 -4.36 9.34
C VAL A 159 -15.83 -3.08 10.07
N ILE A 160 -15.50 -1.99 9.36
CA ILE A 160 -15.17 -0.72 10.03
C ILE A 160 -16.38 -0.17 10.79
N TYR A 161 -17.60 -0.31 10.26
CA TYR A 161 -18.83 0.09 10.96
C TYR A 161 -19.03 -0.73 12.24
N ALA A 162 -18.83 -2.04 12.18
CA ALA A 162 -18.93 -2.91 13.35
C ALA A 162 -17.91 -2.53 14.43
N VAL A 163 -16.68 -2.20 14.06
CA VAL A 163 -15.66 -1.81 15.05
C VAL A 163 -15.92 -0.40 15.56
N PHE A 164 -16.13 0.59 14.69
CA PHE A 164 -16.10 2.00 15.07
C PHE A 164 -17.44 2.49 15.61
N ALA A 165 -18.54 2.20 14.91
CA ALA A 165 -19.88 2.60 15.36
C ALA A 165 -20.39 1.70 16.49
N LEU A 166 -20.31 0.38 16.33
CA LEU A 166 -20.92 -0.55 17.28
C LEU A 166 -19.98 -0.87 18.46
N GLY A 167 -18.72 -1.16 18.18
CA GLY A 167 -17.73 -1.56 19.19
C GLY A 167 -17.22 -0.40 20.03
N LEU A 168 -16.71 0.64 19.37
CA LEU A 168 -16.03 1.77 20.00
C LEU A 168 -16.93 3.00 20.21
N LYS A 169 -18.09 3.05 19.55
CA LYS A 169 -19.03 4.19 19.60
C LYS A 169 -18.37 5.54 19.31
N VAL A 170 -17.43 5.57 18.36
CA VAL A 170 -16.73 6.78 17.94
C VAL A 170 -17.65 7.63 17.07
N GLN A 171 -17.66 8.94 17.29
CA GLN A 171 -18.34 9.87 16.42
C GLN A 171 -17.53 10.01 15.12
N THR A 172 -18.13 9.65 14.00
CA THR A 172 -17.55 9.82 12.67
C THR A 172 -18.13 11.07 12.01
N PRO A 173 -17.40 11.76 11.12
CA PRO A 173 -17.94 12.88 10.35
C PRO A 173 -19.26 12.52 9.67
N GLU A 174 -20.32 13.26 10.03
CA GLU A 174 -21.65 13.18 9.41
C GLU A 174 -21.66 14.11 8.20
N GLY A 175 -21.60 13.54 7.00
CA GLY A 175 -21.71 14.31 5.75
C GLY A 175 -23.15 14.36 5.23
N ILE A 176 -23.30 14.82 4.00
CA ILE A 176 -24.62 14.88 3.33
C ILE A 176 -25.26 13.48 3.21
N LEU A 177 -24.42 12.45 3.15
CA LEU A 177 -24.82 11.05 3.04
C LEU A 177 -24.27 10.28 4.25
N PHE A 178 -24.58 10.71 5.49
CA PHE A 178 -24.34 10.01 6.78
C PHE A 178 -22.90 9.83 7.24
#